data_AF-A0A959QM70-F1
#
_entry.id   AF-A0A959QM70-F1
#
_cell.length_a   1.000
_cell.length_b   1.000
_cell.length_c   1.000
_cell.angle_alpha   90.00
_cell.angle_beta   90.00
_cell.angle_gamma   90.00
#
_symmetry.space_group_name_H-M   'P 1'
#
loop_
_entity.id
_entity.type
_entity.pdbx_description
1 polymer ?
#
loop_
_entity_poly.entity_id
_entity_poly.type
_entity_poly.pdbx_seq_one_letter_code
_entity_poly.pdbx_strand_id
1 'polypeptide(L)'
;MIQISERFGDDKWIITSLAMTFLFVAFLFFIDEGHYNMHWMNNLGAWIVFVMYCLIIWTIQLLVQLTYTYKLPFTKSQFMNVIIAFPVALVLIFFIF
;
A
#
# COMPACT_ATOMS: atom_id res chain seq x y z
N MET A 1 23.45 -0.48 11.54
CA MET A 1 22.54 -1.05 12.56
C MET A 1 21.80 0.06 13.32
N ILE A 2 22.49 1.12 13.77
CA ILE A 2 21.90 2.26 14.53
C ILE A 2 20.80 3.04 13.74
N GLN A 3 20.99 3.29 12.44
CA GLN A 3 19.99 4.01 11.62
C GLN A 3 18.68 3.25 11.40
N ILE A 4 18.69 1.92 11.48
CA ILE A 4 17.49 1.09 11.32
C ILE A 4 16.63 1.27 12.57
N SER A 5 17.19 1.15 13.77
CA SER A 5 16.42 1.29 15.02
C SER A 5 15.83 2.69 15.21
N GLU A 6 16.53 3.76 14.81
CA GLU A 6 15.99 5.13 14.91
C GLU A 6 14.82 5.36 13.94
N ARG A 7 14.90 4.85 12.70
CA ARG A 7 13.81 4.98 11.74
C ARG A 7 12.59 4.16 12.13
N PHE A 8 12.79 2.93 12.60
CA PHE A 8 11.69 2.04 12.97
C PHE A 8 11.11 2.33 14.36
N GLY A 9 11.76 3.19 15.15
CA GLY A 9 11.21 3.72 16.41
C GLY A 9 10.15 4.81 16.25
N ASP A 10 10.05 5.42 15.06
CA ASP A 10 8.98 6.36 14.71
C ASP A 10 7.84 5.58 14.06
N ASP A 11 6.62 5.64 14.60
CA ASP A 11 5.43 4.94 14.09
C ASP A 11 4.87 5.58 12.81
N LYS A 12 5.30 6.81 12.48
CA LYS A 12 4.82 7.57 11.32
C LYS A 12 4.95 6.80 10.00
N TRP A 13 6.02 6.04 9.78
CA TRP A 13 6.20 5.34 8.50
C TRP A 13 5.13 4.25 8.27
N ILE A 14 4.69 3.60 9.34
CA ILE A 14 3.63 2.59 9.31
C ILE A 14 2.30 3.28 8.99
N ILE A 15 1.97 4.32 9.75
CA ILE A 15 0.72 5.07 9.58
C ILE A 15 0.64 5.67 8.18
N THR A 16 1.73 6.27 7.67
CA THR A 16 1.76 6.82 6.32
C THR A 16 1.61 5.75 5.24
N SER A 17 2.26 4.58 5.41
CA SER A 17 2.12 3.47 4.45
C SER A 17 0.69 2.91 4.40
N LEU A 18 0.04 2.80 5.57
CA LEU A 18 -1.34 2.33 5.67
C LEU A 18 -2.32 3.33 5.05
N ALA A 19 -2.16 4.62 5.35
CA ALA A 19 -2.99 5.69 4.79
C ALA A 19 -2.85 5.77 3.27
N MET A 20 -1.63 5.70 2.75
CA MET A 20 -1.38 5.69 1.31
C MET A 20 -2.01 4.45 0.66
N THR A 21 -1.84 3.27 1.27
CA THR A 21 -2.46 2.03 0.77
C THR A 21 -3.98 2.16 0.71
N PHE A 22 -4.62 2.62 1.79
CA PHE A 22 -6.07 2.78 1.85
C PHE A 22 -6.59 3.73 0.75
N LEU A 23 -5.96 4.90 0.61
CA LEU A 23 -6.33 5.87 -0.43
C LEU A 23 -6.16 5.30 -1.84
N PHE A 24 -5.09 4.54 -2.07
CA PHE A 24 -4.81 3.97 -3.37
C PHE A 24 -5.79 2.85 -3.74
N VAL A 25 -6.08 1.94 -2.81
CA VAL A 25 -7.06 0.88 -3.05
C VAL A 25 -8.46 1.46 -3.21
N ALA A 26 -8.82 2.49 -2.43
CA ALA A 26 -10.08 3.20 -2.61
C ALA A 26 -10.17 3.86 -4.00
N PHE A 27 -9.07 4.44 -4.47
CA PHE A 27 -8.98 4.98 -5.83
C PHE A 27 -9.11 3.88 -6.90
N LEU A 28 -8.49 2.72 -6.71
CA LEU A 28 -8.63 1.59 -7.63
C LEU A 28 -10.08 1.10 -7.73
N PHE A 29 -10.76 0.93 -6.59
CA PHE A 29 -12.16 0.51 -6.57
C PHE A 29 -13.07 1.59 -7.18
N PHE A 30 -12.75 2.86 -6.97
CA PHE A 30 -13.45 3.98 -7.57
C PHE A 30 -13.36 3.98 -9.11
N ILE A 31 -12.22 3.64 -9.70
CA ILE A 31 -12.06 3.56 -11.16
C ILE A 31 -12.60 2.24 -11.75
N ASP A 32 -12.57 1.15 -10.99
CA ASP A 32 -13.01 -0.18 -11.44
C ASP A 32 -14.51 -0.21 -11.75
N GLU A 33 -15.33 0.58 -11.05
CA GLU A 33 -16.77 0.67 -11.32
C GLU A 33 -17.13 1.32 -12.66
N GLY A 34 -16.17 1.84 -13.42
CA GLY A 34 -16.35 2.42 -14.76
C GLY A 34 -17.15 3.74 -14.81
N HIS A 35 -17.85 4.08 -13.73
CA HIS A 35 -18.67 5.29 -13.58
C HIS A 35 -18.10 6.30 -12.58
N TYR A 36 -16.89 6.08 -12.06
CA TYR A 36 -16.25 6.95 -11.06
C TYR A 36 -17.20 7.20 -9.87
N ASN A 37 -17.69 6.10 -9.29
CA ASN A 37 -18.66 6.13 -8.20
C ASN A 37 -18.17 5.28 -7.02
N MET A 38 -18.85 5.39 -5.88
CA MET A 38 -18.54 4.68 -4.65
C MET A 38 -19.61 3.62 -4.34
N HIS A 39 -20.22 3.00 -5.36
CA HIS A 39 -21.26 1.99 -5.13
C HIS A 39 -20.70 0.73 -4.45
N TRP A 40 -19.41 0.46 -4.60
CA TRP A 40 -18.70 -0.66 -4.00
C TRP A 40 -18.79 -0.60 -2.47
N MET A 41 -18.90 0.60 -1.89
CA MET A 41 -19.08 0.80 -0.46
C MET A 41 -20.44 0.28 0.05
N ASN A 42 -21.43 0.11 -0.82
CA ASN A 42 -22.74 -0.47 -0.46
C ASN A 42 -22.75 -2.01 -0.57
N ASN A 43 -21.69 -2.62 -1.11
CA ASN A 43 -21.60 -4.07 -1.29
C ASN A 43 -20.62 -4.68 -0.28
N LEU A 44 -21.14 -5.49 0.66
CA LEU A 44 -20.32 -6.19 1.66
C LEU A 44 -19.24 -7.09 1.04
N GLY A 45 -19.51 -7.70 -0.13
CA GLY A 45 -18.52 -8.50 -0.85
C GLY A 45 -17.34 -7.66 -1.34
N ALA A 46 -17.60 -6.43 -1.81
CA ALA A 46 -16.54 -5.52 -2.25
C ALA A 46 -15.67 -5.05 -1.08
N TRP A 47 -16.23 -4.88 0.12
CA TRP A 47 -15.43 -4.61 1.32
C TRP A 47 -14.43 -5.72 1.66
N ILE A 48 -14.79 -6.99 1.46
CA ILE A 48 -13.88 -8.12 1.67
C ILE A 48 -12.71 -8.04 0.68
N VAL A 49 -13.00 -7.82 -0.60
CA VAL A 49 -11.95 -7.67 -1.63
C VAL A 49 -11.09 -6.44 -1.34
N PHE A 50 -11.68 -5.32 -0.95
CA PHE A 50 -10.98 -4.10 -0.57
C PHE A 50 -9.97 -4.34 0.56
N VAL A 51 -10.38 -5.04 1.63
CA VAL A 51 -9.49 -5.37 2.75
C VAL A 51 -8.37 -6.31 2.31
N MET A 52 -8.65 -7.30 1.46
CA MET A 52 -7.61 -8.19 0.90
C MET A 52 -6.58 -7.41 0.09
N TYR A 53 -7.02 -6.49 -0.78
CA TYR A 53 -6.13 -5.62 -1.55
C TYR A 53 -5.28 -4.73 -0.64
N CYS A 54 -5.90 -4.11 0.36
CA CYS A 54 -5.18 -3.33 1.36
C CYS A 54 -4.10 -4.14 2.06
N LEU A 55 -4.41 -5.35 2.52
CA LEU A 55 -3.46 -6.22 3.22
C LEU A 55 -2.28 -6.63 2.32
N ILE A 56 -2.55 -7.02 1.07
CA ILE A 56 -1.50 -7.44 0.12
C ILE A 56 -0.57 -6.26 -0.20
N ILE A 57 -1.14 -5.11 -0.60
CA ILE A 57 -0.37 -3.93 -0.98
C ILE A 57 0.43 -3.40 0.21
N TRP A 58 -0.20 -3.30 1.39
CA TRP A 58 0.49 -2.84 2.59
C TRP A 58 1.63 -3.77 2.99
N THR A 59 1.43 -5.08 2.96
CA THR A 59 2.48 -6.06 3.26
C THR A 59 3.68 -5.91 2.32
N ILE A 60 3.43 -5.72 1.01
CA ILE A 60 4.51 -5.50 0.04
C ILE A 60 5.23 -4.17 0.30
N GLN A 61 4.51 -3.11 0.65
CA GLN A 61 5.12 -1.85 1.06
C GLN A 61 6.02 -2.00 2.31
N LEU A 62 5.61 -2.81 3.29
CA LEU A 62 6.45 -3.09 4.46
C LEU A 62 7.73 -3.84 4.04
N LEU A 63 7.61 -4.85 3.17
CA LEU A 63 8.76 -5.63 2.69
C LEU A 63 9.75 -4.78 1.88
N VAL A 64 9.27 -3.93 0.97
CA VAL A 64 10.11 -3.01 0.20
C VAL A 64 10.79 -2.00 1.11
N GLN A 65 10.08 -1.49 2.12
CA GLN A 65 10.60 -0.54 3.09
C GLN A 65 11.72 -1.15 3.95
N LEU A 66 11.56 -2.42 4.37
CA LEU A 66 12.53 -3.15 5.16
C LEU A 66 13.78 -3.54 4.35
N THR A 67 13.64 -3.84 3.07
CA THR A 67 14.73 -4.39 2.24
C THR A 67 15.53 -3.35 1.47
N TYR A 68 14.88 -2.37 0.85
CA TYR A 68 15.51 -1.54 -0.18
C TYR A 68 15.68 -0.08 0.23
N THR A 69 14.69 0.50 0.91
CA THR A 69 14.62 1.95 1.11
C THR A 69 15.08 2.41 2.51
N TYR A 70 15.50 1.50 3.38
CA TYR A 70 15.95 1.82 4.74
C TYR A 70 17.16 2.78 4.80
N LYS A 71 17.99 2.82 3.74
CA LYS A 71 19.14 3.74 3.61
C LYS A 71 18.78 5.14 3.10
N LEU A 72 17.53 5.36 2.68
CA LEU A 72 17.10 6.61 2.05
C LEU A 72 16.46 7.57 3.06
N PRO A 73 16.56 8.89 2.83
CA PRO A 73 15.82 9.87 3.63
C PRO A 73 14.30 9.62 3.53
N PHE A 74 13.56 10.00 4.57
CA PHE A 74 12.19 9.52 4.81
C PHE A 74 11.26 9.80 3.62
N THR A 75 11.26 11.03 3.13
CA THR A 75 10.43 11.45 1.99
C THR A 75 10.73 10.66 0.71
N LYS A 76 12.01 10.50 0.35
CA LYS A 76 12.42 9.71 -0.82
C LYS A 76 12.08 8.22 -0.66
N SER A 77 12.24 7.71 0.56
CA SER A 77 11.92 6.32 0.90
C SER A 77 10.45 6.02 0.68
N GLN A 78 9.54 6.89 1.16
CA GLN A 78 8.10 6.71 0.98
C GLN A 78 7.69 6.77 -0.49
N PHE A 79 8.24 7.73 -1.24
CA PHE A 79 7.95 7.85 -2.67
C PHE A 79 8.42 6.63 -3.48
N MET A 80 9.66 6.17 -3.23
CA MET A 80 10.18 4.95 -3.87
C MET A 80 9.41 3.70 -3.45
N ASN A 81 8.95 3.64 -2.20
CA ASN A 81 8.15 2.52 -1.72
C ASN A 81 6.85 2.41 -2.52
N VAL A 82 6.12 3.51 -2.72
CA VAL A 82 4.90 3.51 -3.54
C VAL A 82 5.20 3.11 -5.00
N ILE A 83 6.25 3.67 -5.61
CA ILE A 83 6.60 3.38 -7.01
C ILE A 83 6.95 1.91 -7.23
N ILE A 84 7.60 1.25 -6.27
CA ILE A 84 8.07 -0.13 -6.42
C ILE A 84 7.00 -1.11 -5.93
N ALA A 85 6.43 -0.88 -4.75
CA ALA A 85 5.48 -1.80 -4.13
C ALA A 85 4.21 -1.93 -4.96
N PHE A 86 3.77 -0.85 -5.61
CA PHE A 86 2.49 -0.84 -6.32
C PHE A 86 2.49 -1.72 -7.58
N PRO A 87 3.43 -1.60 -8.54
CA PRO A 87 3.53 -2.53 -9.66
C PRO A 87 3.71 -3.98 -9.22
N VAL A 88 4.53 -4.22 -8.18
CA VAL A 88 4.76 -5.56 -7.64
C VAL A 88 3.47 -6.15 -7.08
N ALA A 89 2.71 -5.36 -6.32
CA ALA A 89 1.43 -5.78 -5.77
C ALA A 89 0.39 -6.06 -6.86
N LEU A 90 0.29 -5.22 -7.88
CA LEU A 90 -0.61 -5.44 -9.01
C LEU A 90 -0.28 -6.74 -9.77
N VAL A 91 1.01 -6.99 -10.05
CA VAL A 91 1.44 -8.23 -10.70
C VAL A 91 1.08 -9.44 -9.84
N LEU A 92 1.33 -9.36 -8.52
CA LEU A 92 1.03 -10.47 -7.60
C LEU A 92 -0.48 -10.73 -7.50
N ILE A 93 -1.29 -9.68 -7.41
CA ILE A 93 -2.75 -9.77 -7.40
C ILE A 93 -3.26 -10.41 -8.70
N PHE A 94 -2.72 -10.01 -9.85
CA PHE A 94 -3.06 -10.58 -11.17
C PHE A 94 -2.75 -12.08 -11.28
N PHE A 95 -1.77 -12.60 -10.53
CA PHE A 95 -1.50 -14.05 -10.52
C PHE A 95 -2.37 -14.83 -9.52
N ILE A 96 -2.99 -14.14 -8.56
CA ILE A 96 -3.85 -14.77 -7.54
C ILE A 96 -5.30 -14.88 -8.02
N PHE A 97 -5.78 -13.88 -8.75
CA PHE A 97 -7.14 -13.77 -9.28
C PHE A 97 -7.18 -13.94 -10.79
#